data_AF-A0A2S9JG55-F1
#
_entry.id   AF-A0A2S9JG55-F1
#
_cell.length_a   1.000
_cell.length_b   1.000
_cell.length_c   1.000
_cell.angle_alpha   90.00
_cell.angle_beta   90.00
_cell.angle_gamma   90.00
#
_symmetry.space_group_name_H-M   'P 1'
#
loop_
_entity.id
_entity.type
_entity.pdbx_description
1 polymer ?
#
loop_
_entity_poly.entity_id
_entity_poly.type
_entity_poly.pdbx_seq_one_letter_code
_entity_poly.pdbx_strand_id
1 'polypeptide(L)'
;MYLVVSNSVAIIGYSGHSYVVIEAARMNNIHISGYCESVPSIKNPYDLIYLGNERAQDYDWQKDIRYFIGIGDNTIRRRITEHVIENGGRFTNIIHPSSWVSDTVIFGAGVFVNAHASVNALASIGDQCILNTGSVVEHECTIGRFAHIAPGAVLAGNVSVGNGTFIGANAVVKQGVRIGENAIVGAGAVVIQDVEDGQVVFGNPAKRKIV
;
A
#
# COMPACT_ATOMS: atom_id res chain seq x y z
N MET A 1 -25.31 -7.54 -22.73
CA MET A 1 -25.12 -6.15 -22.30
C MET A 1 -24.09 -6.18 -21.18
N TYR A 2 -22.81 -6.02 -21.53
CA TYR A 2 -21.74 -6.04 -20.52
C TYR A 2 -21.87 -4.75 -19.71
N LEU A 3 -22.17 -4.87 -18.42
CA LEU A 3 -22.03 -3.76 -17.47
C LEU A 3 -20.57 -3.32 -17.57
N VAL A 4 -20.34 -2.16 -18.18
CA VAL A 4 -19.08 -1.44 -18.06
C VAL A 4 -18.99 -1.08 -16.59
N VAL A 5 -18.26 -1.89 -15.82
CA VAL A 5 -17.88 -1.50 -14.47
C VAL A 5 -17.05 -0.25 -14.67
N SER A 6 -17.58 0.90 -14.26
CA SER A 6 -16.88 2.17 -14.34
C SER A 6 -15.51 2.01 -13.69
N ASN A 7 -14.46 2.18 -14.48
CA ASN A 7 -13.06 2.08 -14.04
C ASN A 7 -12.65 3.39 -13.32
N SER A 8 -13.55 3.87 -12.44
CA SER A 8 -13.48 5.19 -11.83
C SER A 8 -13.11 5.06 -10.36
N VAL A 9 -12.09 5.82 -9.95
CA VAL A 9 -11.51 5.75 -8.62
C VAL A 9 -11.56 7.11 -7.94
N ALA A 10 -12.02 7.14 -6.69
CA ALA A 10 -11.84 8.28 -5.80
C ALA A 10 -10.61 8.05 -4.90
N ILE A 11 -9.77 9.08 -4.77
CA ILE A 11 -8.55 9.04 -3.96
C ILE A 11 -8.83 9.65 -2.59
N ILE A 12 -8.64 8.88 -1.51
CA ILE A 12 -8.81 9.38 -0.13
C ILE A 12 -7.44 9.78 0.43
N GLY A 13 -7.32 11.03 0.87
CA GLY A 13 -6.05 11.65 1.26
C GLY A 13 -5.31 12.20 0.03
N TYR A 14 -5.06 13.50 0.02
CA TYR A 14 -4.52 14.19 -1.17
C TYR A 14 -3.21 14.94 -0.87
N SER A 15 -2.12 14.17 -0.84
CA SER A 15 -0.75 14.66 -0.58
C SER A 15 0.30 13.89 -1.39
N GLY A 16 1.59 14.01 -1.03
CA GLY A 16 2.71 13.46 -1.79
C GLY A 16 2.60 11.98 -2.17
N HIS A 17 2.10 11.11 -1.27
CA HIS A 17 1.91 9.69 -1.60
C HIS A 17 0.81 9.50 -2.66
N SER A 18 -0.32 10.20 -2.51
CA SER A 18 -1.44 10.13 -3.44
C SER A 18 -1.08 10.62 -4.85
N TYR A 19 -0.14 11.55 -4.99
CA TYR A 19 0.32 12.06 -6.28
C TYR A 19 0.95 10.95 -7.12
N VAL A 20 1.78 10.10 -6.49
CA VAL A 20 2.40 8.94 -7.15
C VAL A 20 1.35 7.90 -7.53
N VAL A 21 0.34 7.70 -6.67
CA VAL A 21 -0.79 6.81 -6.96
C VAL A 21 -1.61 7.31 -8.15
N ILE A 22 -1.88 8.62 -8.22
CA ILE A 22 -2.62 9.27 -9.31
C ILE A 22 -1.89 9.07 -10.64
N GLU A 23 -0.57 9.26 -10.67
CA GLU A 23 0.23 9.02 -11.87
C GLU A 23 0.17 7.56 -12.32
N ALA A 24 0.33 6.61 -11.40
CA ALA A 24 0.22 5.18 -11.70
C ALA A 24 -1.19 4.81 -12.23
N ALA A 25 -2.24 5.37 -11.65
CA ALA A 25 -3.62 5.16 -12.09
C ALA A 25 -3.83 5.68 -13.52
N ARG A 26 -3.39 6.92 -13.81
CA ARG A 26 -3.49 7.52 -15.15
C ARG A 26 -2.75 6.71 -16.20
N MET A 27 -1.56 6.18 -15.88
CA MET A 27 -0.80 5.32 -16.81
C MET A 27 -1.50 3.99 -17.13
N ASN A 28 -2.40 3.52 -16.26
CA ASN A 28 -3.24 2.36 -16.51
C ASN A 28 -4.61 2.71 -17.13
N ASN A 29 -4.80 3.94 -17.58
CA ASN A 29 -6.09 4.44 -18.08
C ASN A 29 -7.23 4.29 -17.04
N ILE A 30 -6.90 4.34 -15.75
CA ILE A 30 -7.88 4.38 -14.66
C ILE A 30 -8.36 5.82 -14.53
N HIS A 31 -9.68 6.02 -14.61
CA HIS A 31 -10.28 7.34 -14.46
C HIS A 31 -10.31 7.72 -12.98
N ILE A 32 -9.93 8.96 -12.66
CA ILE A 32 -9.91 9.45 -11.29
C ILE A 32 -11.09 10.41 -11.12
N SER A 33 -12.12 9.98 -10.39
CA SER A 33 -13.35 10.76 -10.15
C SER A 33 -13.07 12.07 -9.41
N GLY A 34 -12.05 12.06 -8.56
CA GLY A 34 -11.71 13.18 -7.68
C GLY A 34 -10.95 12.72 -6.44
N TYR A 35 -10.84 13.61 -5.47
CA TYR A 35 -10.17 13.34 -4.19
C TYR A 35 -11.05 13.66 -2.99
N CYS A 36 -10.81 12.98 -1.89
CA CYS A 36 -11.43 13.22 -0.59
C CYS A 36 -10.37 13.69 0.41
N GLU A 37 -10.71 14.70 1.18
CA GLU A 37 -9.85 15.30 2.19
C GLU A 37 -10.72 16.01 3.23
N SER A 38 -10.18 16.31 4.40
CA SER A 38 -10.95 17.03 5.44
C SER A 38 -11.47 18.41 5.00
N VAL A 39 -10.69 19.10 4.16
CA VAL A 39 -11.01 20.36 3.49
C VAL A 39 -10.41 20.35 2.08
N PRO A 40 -10.91 21.17 1.13
CA PRO A 40 -10.30 21.29 -0.18
C PRO A 40 -8.80 21.62 -0.08
N SER A 41 -7.96 20.89 -0.84
CA SER A 41 -6.53 21.15 -0.86
C SER A 41 -6.24 22.47 -1.55
N ILE A 42 -5.42 23.30 -0.91
CA ILE A 42 -4.91 24.56 -1.48
C ILE A 42 -4.06 24.28 -2.72
N LYS A 43 -3.30 23.17 -2.73
CA LYS A 43 -2.45 22.76 -3.84
C LYS A 43 -3.08 21.56 -4.55
N ASN A 44 -3.60 21.79 -5.75
CA ASN A 44 -4.26 20.77 -6.57
C ASN A 44 -3.54 20.59 -7.92
N PRO A 45 -2.35 19.97 -7.95
CA PRO A 45 -1.52 19.91 -9.15
C PRO A 45 -2.08 19.02 -10.27
N TYR A 46 -3.11 18.22 -9.97
CA TYR A 46 -3.75 17.31 -10.93
C TYR A 46 -5.16 17.77 -11.35
N ASP A 47 -5.57 18.97 -10.92
CA ASP A 47 -6.89 19.58 -11.20
C ASP A 47 -8.07 18.65 -10.91
N LEU A 48 -7.98 17.87 -9.83
CA LEU A 48 -9.01 16.92 -9.44
C LEU A 48 -10.17 17.60 -8.72
N ILE A 49 -11.37 17.06 -8.88
CA ILE A 49 -12.57 17.52 -8.17
C ILE A 49 -12.47 17.14 -6.69
N TYR A 50 -12.79 18.08 -5.79
CA TYR A 50 -12.97 17.78 -4.38
C TYR A 50 -14.33 17.12 -4.15
N LEU A 51 -14.31 15.86 -3.71
CA LEU A 51 -15.50 15.05 -3.49
C LEU A 51 -16.05 15.17 -2.06
N GLY A 52 -15.41 15.96 -1.19
CA GLY A 52 -15.82 16.14 0.20
C GLY A 52 -14.91 15.42 1.20
N ASN A 53 -15.28 15.56 2.47
CA ASN A 53 -14.64 14.90 3.60
C ASN A 53 -15.28 13.53 3.81
N GLU A 54 -14.49 12.46 3.65
CA GLU A 54 -14.98 11.09 3.74
C GLU A 54 -15.55 10.73 5.13
N ARG A 55 -15.25 11.53 6.15
CA ARG A 55 -15.73 11.36 7.53
C ARG A 55 -17.04 12.09 7.81
N ALA A 56 -17.53 12.90 6.88
CA ALA A 56 -18.81 13.57 7.03
C ALA A 56 -19.95 12.54 7.01
N GLN A 57 -20.95 12.73 7.86
CA GLN A 57 -22.08 11.79 7.98
C GLN A 57 -22.93 11.75 6.69
N ASP A 58 -22.96 12.85 5.95
CA ASP A 58 -23.67 13.05 4.68
C ASP A 58 -22.78 12.81 3.45
N TYR A 59 -21.59 12.21 3.61
CA TYR A 59 -20.75 11.86 2.48
C TYR A 59 -21.43 10.82 1.58
N ASP A 60 -21.52 11.12 0.29
CA ASP A 60 -22.18 10.27 -0.71
C ASP A 60 -21.27 9.14 -1.22
N TRP A 61 -21.43 7.95 -0.65
CA TRP A 61 -20.72 6.73 -1.06
C TRP A 61 -21.31 6.15 -2.34
N GLN A 62 -20.77 6.59 -3.48
CA GLN A 62 -21.23 6.14 -4.80
C GLN A 62 -20.88 4.68 -5.08
N LYS A 63 -21.89 3.86 -5.37
CA LYS A 63 -21.75 2.40 -5.62
C LYS A 63 -20.88 2.06 -6.85
N ASP A 64 -20.87 2.96 -7.82
CA ASP A 64 -20.17 2.82 -9.09
C ASP A 64 -18.73 3.36 -9.04
N ILE A 65 -18.29 3.87 -7.89
CA ILE A 65 -16.91 4.32 -7.67
C ILE A 65 -16.16 3.29 -6.83
N ARG A 66 -14.90 3.07 -7.17
CA ARG A 66 -13.94 2.39 -6.29
C ARG A 66 -13.10 3.42 -5.55
N TYR A 67 -12.58 3.05 -4.40
CA TYR A 67 -11.77 3.93 -3.57
C TYR A 67 -10.33 3.45 -3.56
N PHE A 68 -9.42 4.38 -3.36
CA PHE A 68 -8.03 4.09 -3.07
C PHE A 68 -7.52 5.04 -1.99
N ILE A 69 -6.80 4.51 -1.01
CA ILE A 69 -6.29 5.31 0.11
C ILE A 69 -4.88 5.81 -0.22
N GLY A 70 -4.76 7.09 -0.53
CA GLY A 70 -3.51 7.79 -0.85
C GLY A 70 -2.68 8.16 0.39
N ILE A 71 -2.71 7.34 1.46
CA ILE A 71 -2.08 7.63 2.75
C ILE A 71 -1.03 6.57 3.09
N GLY A 72 0.23 7.03 3.25
CA GLY A 72 1.36 6.14 3.55
C GLY A 72 1.40 5.61 4.98
N ASP A 73 0.87 6.34 5.97
CA ASP A 73 0.83 5.88 7.36
C ASP A 73 -0.10 4.67 7.53
N ASN A 74 0.45 3.56 8.03
CA ASN A 74 -0.26 2.29 8.14
C ASN A 74 -1.49 2.37 9.07
N THR A 75 -1.38 3.11 10.19
CA THR A 75 -2.45 3.23 11.19
C THR A 75 -3.60 4.07 10.66
N ILE A 76 -3.29 5.22 10.04
CA ILE A 76 -4.30 6.09 9.43
C ILE A 76 -4.97 5.37 8.25
N ARG A 77 -4.18 4.69 7.39
CA ARG A 77 -4.71 3.91 6.27
C ARG A 77 -5.65 2.80 6.76
N ARG A 78 -5.30 2.07 7.82
CA ARG A 78 -6.17 1.05 8.44
C ARG A 78 -7.50 1.64 8.90
N ARG A 79 -7.47 2.70 9.71
CA ARG A 79 -8.68 3.35 10.23
C ARG A 79 -9.60 3.85 9.12
N ILE A 80 -9.04 4.46 8.07
CA ILE A 80 -9.83 4.95 6.93
C ILE A 80 -10.38 3.77 6.11
N THR A 81 -9.63 2.69 5.99
CA THR A 81 -10.10 1.47 5.31
C THR A 81 -11.36 0.94 5.98
N GLU A 82 -11.35 0.81 7.30
CA GLU A 82 -12.48 0.33 8.09
C GLU A 82 -13.70 1.23 7.87
N HIS A 83 -13.53 2.55 7.99
CA HIS A 83 -14.59 3.52 7.74
C HIS A 83 -15.20 3.41 6.33
N VAL A 84 -14.39 3.25 5.29
CA VAL A 84 -14.88 3.06 3.91
C VAL A 84 -15.70 1.78 3.78
N ILE A 85 -15.24 0.67 4.37
CA ILE A 85 -15.93 -0.63 4.32
C ILE A 85 -17.26 -0.58 5.05
N GLU A 86 -17.28 0.02 6.25
CA GLU A 86 -18.49 0.19 7.06
C GLU A 86 -19.59 0.96 6.32
N ASN A 87 -19.20 1.88 5.43
CA ASN A 87 -20.10 2.64 4.58
C ASN A 87 -20.35 2.02 3.19
N GLY A 88 -19.93 0.75 2.98
CA GLY A 88 -20.18 0.00 1.75
C GLY A 88 -19.27 0.35 0.57
N GLY A 89 -18.23 1.16 0.81
CA GLY A 89 -17.20 1.47 -0.17
C GLY A 89 -16.38 0.24 -0.54
N ARG A 90 -15.85 0.24 -1.77
CA ARG A 90 -15.07 -0.88 -2.33
C ARG A 90 -13.75 -0.39 -2.85
N PHE A 91 -12.69 -1.14 -2.66
CA PHE A 91 -11.35 -0.78 -3.12
C PHE A 91 -11.02 -1.36 -4.49
N THR A 92 -10.05 -0.74 -5.15
CA THR A 92 -9.35 -1.32 -6.30
C THR A 92 -7.86 -1.34 -6.03
N ASN A 93 -7.13 -2.23 -6.70
CA ASN A 93 -5.68 -2.19 -6.72
C ASN A 93 -5.21 -1.20 -7.78
N ILE A 94 -4.04 -0.59 -7.54
CA ILE A 94 -3.36 0.25 -8.51
C ILE A 94 -1.95 -0.31 -8.66
N ILE A 95 -1.66 -0.81 -9.87
CA ILE A 95 -0.41 -1.50 -10.18
C ILE A 95 0.26 -0.73 -11.30
N HIS A 96 1.39 -0.09 -11.04
CA HIS A 96 2.11 0.70 -12.03
C HIS A 96 2.56 -0.20 -13.20
N PRO A 97 2.44 0.24 -14.48
CA PRO A 97 2.71 -0.64 -15.63
C PRO A 97 4.18 -1.02 -15.80
N SER A 98 5.10 -0.30 -15.15
CA SER A 98 6.54 -0.67 -15.10
C SER A 98 6.91 -1.64 -13.97
N SER A 99 5.95 -2.08 -13.15
CA SER A 99 6.18 -3.13 -12.16
C SER A 99 6.22 -4.50 -12.82
N TRP A 100 6.93 -5.44 -12.20
CA TRP A 100 6.86 -6.86 -12.54
C TRP A 100 5.99 -7.56 -11.51
N VAL A 101 4.96 -8.27 -11.96
CA VAL A 101 4.07 -9.04 -11.10
C VAL A 101 3.85 -10.39 -11.76
N SER A 102 4.21 -11.46 -11.06
CA SER A 102 3.94 -12.81 -11.52
C SER A 102 2.42 -13.09 -11.55
N ASP A 103 1.95 -13.79 -12.58
CA ASP A 103 0.55 -14.22 -12.72
C ASP A 103 0.05 -15.13 -11.58
N THR A 104 0.98 -15.66 -10.77
CA THR A 104 0.67 -16.53 -9.63
C THR A 104 0.48 -15.78 -8.31
N VAL A 105 0.68 -14.46 -8.30
CA VAL A 105 0.52 -13.65 -7.09
C VAL A 105 -0.95 -13.55 -6.71
N ILE A 106 -1.22 -13.69 -5.42
CA ILE A 106 -2.55 -13.46 -4.85
C ILE A 106 -2.56 -12.09 -4.18
N PHE A 107 -3.48 -11.23 -4.59
CA PHE A 107 -3.68 -9.91 -3.99
C PHE A 107 -4.97 -9.84 -3.18
N GLY A 108 -4.90 -9.13 -2.07
CA GLY A 108 -6.04 -8.50 -1.42
C GLY A 108 -6.51 -7.25 -2.17
N ALA A 109 -7.35 -6.45 -1.51
CA ALA A 109 -7.93 -5.24 -2.08
C ALA A 109 -7.23 -3.95 -1.61
N GLY A 110 -7.18 -2.94 -2.47
CA GLY A 110 -6.56 -1.63 -2.16
C GLY A 110 -5.03 -1.66 -2.15
N VAL A 111 -4.41 -2.64 -2.81
CA VAL A 111 -2.95 -2.76 -2.86
C VAL A 111 -2.37 -1.74 -3.85
N PHE A 112 -1.30 -1.07 -3.42
CA PHE A 112 -0.45 -0.29 -4.31
C PHE A 112 0.79 -1.09 -4.71
N VAL A 113 1.02 -1.26 -6.00
CA VAL A 113 2.30 -1.72 -6.54
C VAL A 113 2.90 -0.61 -7.37
N ASN A 114 3.96 0.00 -6.87
CA ASN A 114 4.54 1.20 -7.46
C ASN A 114 5.53 0.87 -8.59
N ALA A 115 6.00 1.89 -9.29
CA ALA A 115 6.95 1.78 -10.40
C ALA A 115 8.17 0.93 -10.03
N HIS A 116 8.52 0.00 -10.91
CA HIS A 116 9.68 -0.90 -10.78
C HIS A 116 9.67 -1.83 -9.57
N ALA A 117 8.57 -1.92 -8.81
CA ALA A 117 8.43 -2.98 -7.84
C ALA A 117 8.36 -4.35 -8.54
N SER A 118 8.89 -5.38 -7.89
CA SER A 118 8.86 -6.76 -8.37
C SER A 118 8.17 -7.65 -7.35
N VAL A 119 7.15 -8.40 -7.80
CA VAL A 119 6.43 -9.38 -6.98
C VAL A 119 6.49 -10.74 -7.67
N ASN A 120 7.31 -11.63 -7.12
CA ASN A 120 7.66 -12.90 -7.74
C ASN A 120 6.67 -14.03 -7.38
N ALA A 121 6.94 -15.22 -7.93
CA ALA A 121 6.01 -16.34 -7.97
C ALA A 121 5.48 -16.75 -6.59
N LEU A 122 4.18 -17.07 -6.53
CA LEU A 122 3.49 -17.61 -5.35
C LEU A 122 3.52 -16.69 -4.11
N ALA A 123 3.81 -15.40 -4.28
CA ALA A 123 3.67 -14.44 -3.19
C ALA A 123 2.19 -14.13 -2.90
N SER A 124 1.87 -13.88 -1.64
CA SER A 124 0.54 -13.46 -1.19
C SER A 124 0.62 -12.08 -0.54
N ILE A 125 -0.14 -11.12 -1.05
CA ILE A 125 -0.13 -9.72 -0.61
C ILE A 125 -1.49 -9.36 -0.03
N GLY A 126 -1.55 -9.04 1.27
CA GLY A 126 -2.78 -8.69 1.97
C GLY A 126 -3.37 -7.33 1.56
N ASP A 127 -4.59 -7.07 2.01
CA ASP A 127 -5.30 -5.80 1.74
C ASP A 127 -4.46 -4.58 2.11
N GLN A 128 -4.61 -3.51 1.33
CA GLN A 128 -4.08 -2.17 1.65
C GLN A 128 -2.55 -2.14 1.85
N CYS A 129 -1.84 -3.12 1.28
CA CYS A 129 -0.38 -3.09 1.26
C CYS A 129 0.14 -2.03 0.30
N ILE A 130 1.30 -1.47 0.64
CA ILE A 130 2.08 -0.62 -0.26
C ILE A 130 3.38 -1.34 -0.58
N LEU A 131 3.56 -1.71 -1.84
CA LEU A 131 4.83 -2.16 -2.40
C LEU A 131 5.42 -0.97 -3.17
N ASN A 132 6.33 -0.26 -2.52
CA ASN A 132 6.77 1.06 -2.99
C ASN A 132 7.84 0.96 -4.09
N THR A 133 8.28 2.10 -4.62
CA THR A 133 9.14 2.20 -5.80
C THR A 133 10.35 1.28 -5.70
N GLY A 134 10.53 0.40 -6.69
CA GLY A 134 11.69 -0.50 -6.75
C GLY A 134 11.78 -1.54 -5.63
N SER A 135 10.74 -1.73 -4.81
CA SER A 135 10.74 -2.79 -3.80
C SER A 135 10.68 -4.18 -4.45
N VAL A 136 11.32 -5.17 -3.82
CA VAL A 136 11.38 -6.55 -4.32
C VAL A 136 10.77 -7.47 -3.28
N VAL A 137 9.76 -8.23 -3.71
CA VAL A 137 9.12 -9.30 -2.94
C VAL A 137 9.37 -10.60 -3.69
N GLU A 138 10.33 -11.39 -3.20
CA GLU A 138 10.71 -12.66 -3.82
C GLU A 138 9.64 -13.74 -3.67
N HIS A 139 9.88 -14.88 -4.32
CA HIS A 139 8.96 -16.01 -4.37
C HIS A 139 8.49 -16.46 -2.97
N GLU A 140 7.23 -16.90 -2.90
CA GLU A 140 6.60 -17.49 -1.70
C GLU A 140 6.57 -16.58 -0.47
N CYS A 141 6.77 -15.26 -0.64
CA CYS A 141 6.61 -14.32 0.47
C CYS A 141 5.14 -14.15 0.84
N THR A 142 4.86 -13.93 2.13
CA THR A 142 3.52 -13.61 2.63
C THR A 142 3.55 -12.25 3.31
N ILE A 143 2.80 -11.29 2.80
CA ILE A 143 2.75 -9.91 3.29
C ILE A 143 1.37 -9.63 3.89
N GLY A 144 1.33 -9.35 5.18
CA GLY A 144 0.12 -9.06 5.95
C GLY A 144 -0.54 -7.73 5.58
N ARG A 145 -1.82 -7.60 5.92
CA ARG A 145 -2.66 -6.43 5.60
C ARG A 145 -2.01 -5.15 6.12
N PHE A 146 -2.14 -4.06 5.37
CA PHE A 146 -1.63 -2.73 5.72
C PHE A 146 -0.10 -2.64 5.84
N ALA A 147 0.66 -3.68 5.48
CA ALA A 147 2.12 -3.58 5.50
C ALA A 147 2.62 -2.58 4.44
N HIS A 148 3.78 -1.98 4.70
CA HIS A 148 4.42 -1.05 3.77
C HIS A 148 5.86 -1.48 3.55
N ILE A 149 6.12 -1.97 2.34
CA ILE A 149 7.45 -2.28 1.83
C ILE A 149 7.96 -1.03 1.13
N ALA A 150 8.82 -0.27 1.82
CA ALA A 150 9.26 1.04 1.39
C ALA A 150 10.23 0.98 0.18
N PRO A 151 10.61 2.13 -0.41
CA PRO A 151 11.35 2.14 -1.68
C PRO A 151 12.65 1.36 -1.61
N GLY A 152 12.90 0.53 -2.62
CA GLY A 152 14.12 -0.29 -2.75
C GLY A 152 14.31 -1.38 -1.68
N ALA A 153 13.33 -1.60 -0.78
CA ALA A 153 13.42 -2.69 0.18
C ALA A 153 13.33 -4.06 -0.53
N VAL A 154 14.10 -5.02 -0.05
CA VAL A 154 14.20 -6.37 -0.63
C VAL A 154 13.81 -7.40 0.41
N LEU A 155 12.79 -8.19 0.11
CA LEU A 155 12.42 -9.39 0.85
C LEU A 155 12.88 -10.59 0.03
N ALA A 156 13.85 -11.37 0.53
CA ALA A 156 14.26 -12.61 -0.11
C ALA A 156 13.18 -13.69 0.01
N GLY A 157 13.36 -14.83 -0.67
CA GLY A 157 12.31 -15.84 -0.78
C GLY A 157 11.77 -16.34 0.56
N ASN A 158 10.49 -16.69 0.60
CA ASN A 158 9.81 -17.25 1.77
C ASN A 158 9.79 -16.33 3.03
N VAL A 159 9.95 -15.01 2.86
CA VAL A 159 9.82 -14.06 3.98
C VAL A 159 8.34 -13.86 4.35
N SER A 160 8.05 -13.79 5.65
CA SER A 160 6.71 -13.47 6.17
C SER A 160 6.73 -12.11 6.87
N VAL A 161 5.80 -11.22 6.52
CA VAL A 161 5.65 -9.88 7.11
C VAL A 161 4.27 -9.75 7.73
N GLY A 162 4.20 -9.40 9.01
CA GLY A 162 2.95 -9.24 9.75
C GLY A 162 2.13 -8.01 9.35
N ASN A 163 0.90 -7.94 9.88
CA ASN A 163 -0.03 -6.86 9.57
C ASN A 163 0.50 -5.50 10.05
N GLY A 164 0.32 -4.43 9.27
CA GLY A 164 0.70 -3.08 9.66
C GLY A 164 2.20 -2.83 9.83
N THR A 165 3.04 -3.80 9.45
CA THR A 165 4.49 -3.71 9.57
C THR A 165 5.08 -2.76 8.52
N PHE A 166 6.11 -2.01 8.92
CA PHE A 166 6.85 -1.12 8.04
C PHE A 166 8.25 -1.67 7.79
N ILE A 167 8.57 -1.94 6.52
CA ILE A 167 9.91 -2.30 6.07
C ILE A 167 10.54 -1.09 5.40
N GLY A 168 11.52 -0.49 6.07
CA GLY A 168 12.14 0.77 5.68
C GLY A 168 12.90 0.73 4.35
N ALA A 169 13.13 1.91 3.78
CA ALA A 169 13.73 2.05 2.46
C ALA A 169 15.11 1.37 2.39
N ASN A 170 15.37 0.63 1.31
CA ASN A 170 16.59 -0.15 1.11
C ASN A 170 16.92 -1.15 2.24
N ALA A 171 15.94 -1.53 3.08
CA ALA A 171 16.13 -2.63 4.01
C ALA A 171 16.18 -3.98 3.24
N VAL A 172 16.95 -4.93 3.76
CA VAL A 172 17.05 -6.28 3.20
C VAL A 172 16.66 -7.30 4.25
N VAL A 173 15.72 -8.18 3.93
CA VAL A 173 15.27 -9.27 4.80
C VAL A 173 15.73 -10.60 4.22
N LYS A 174 16.51 -11.35 5.00
CA LYS A 174 17.05 -12.66 4.63
C LYS A 174 15.92 -13.67 4.40
N GLN A 175 16.16 -14.62 3.50
CA GLN A 175 15.26 -15.73 3.18
C GLN A 175 14.68 -16.38 4.44
N GLY A 176 13.37 -16.65 4.43
CA GLY A 176 12.67 -17.40 5.47
C GLY A 176 12.44 -16.65 6.79
N VAL A 177 12.92 -15.41 6.92
CA VAL A 177 12.72 -14.61 8.13
C VAL A 177 11.26 -14.22 8.30
N ARG A 178 10.79 -14.26 9.55
CA ARG A 178 9.47 -13.79 9.97
C ARG A 178 9.59 -12.44 10.67
N ILE A 179 8.85 -11.47 10.18
CA ILE A 179 8.70 -10.15 10.79
C ILE A 179 7.29 -10.07 11.37
N GLY A 180 7.21 -9.86 12.69
CA GLY A 180 5.95 -9.73 13.43
C GLY A 180 5.08 -8.58 12.98
N GLU A 181 3.85 -8.54 13.47
CA GLU A 181 2.89 -7.48 13.18
C GLU A 181 3.25 -6.16 13.86
N ASN A 182 2.91 -5.05 13.20
CA ASN A 182 3.19 -3.69 13.64
C ASN A 182 4.69 -3.44 13.96
N ALA A 183 5.58 -4.30 13.46
CA ALA A 183 7.02 -4.13 13.60
C ALA A 183 7.52 -3.01 12.67
N ILE A 184 8.69 -2.46 13.00
CA ILE A 184 9.35 -1.42 12.21
C ILE A 184 10.78 -1.85 11.94
N VAL A 185 11.07 -2.12 10.67
CA VAL A 185 12.43 -2.30 10.17
C VAL A 185 12.92 -0.97 9.62
N GLY A 186 14.02 -0.46 10.16
CA GLY A 186 14.61 0.80 9.74
C GLY A 186 15.11 0.81 8.31
N ALA A 187 15.25 2.02 7.74
CA ALA A 187 15.90 2.19 6.45
C ALA A 187 17.34 1.64 6.46
N GLY A 188 17.71 0.93 5.39
CA GLY A 188 19.03 0.30 5.23
C GLY A 188 19.32 -0.86 6.18
N ALA A 189 18.34 -1.32 6.97
CA ALA A 189 18.56 -2.41 7.92
C ALA A 189 18.72 -3.76 7.20
N VAL A 190 19.59 -4.63 7.72
CA VAL A 190 19.80 -5.99 7.20
C VAL A 190 19.31 -7.00 8.22
N VAL A 191 18.10 -7.52 8.01
CA VAL A 191 17.42 -8.42 8.94
C VAL A 191 17.79 -9.86 8.62
N ILE A 192 18.48 -10.50 9.57
CA ILE A 192 19.01 -11.87 9.43
C ILE A 192 18.37 -12.87 10.41
N GLN A 193 17.46 -12.40 11.25
CA GLN A 193 16.75 -13.15 12.29
C GLN A 193 15.31 -12.64 12.39
N ASP A 194 14.42 -13.48 12.93
CA ASP A 194 13.02 -13.11 13.17
C ASP A 194 12.91 -11.88 14.07
N VAL A 195 11.85 -11.10 13.82
CA VAL A 195 11.53 -9.86 14.54
C VAL A 195 10.17 -10.03 15.20
N GLU A 196 10.08 -9.75 16.49
CA GLU A 196 8.84 -9.89 17.25
C GLU A 196 7.80 -8.81 16.90
N ASP A 197 6.55 -9.05 17.29
CA ASP A 197 5.46 -8.09 17.11
C ASP A 197 5.76 -6.75 17.81
N GLY A 198 5.47 -5.65 17.14
CA GLY A 198 5.71 -4.28 17.63
C GLY A 198 7.19 -3.91 17.79
N GLN A 199 8.12 -4.81 17.46
CA GLN A 199 9.55 -4.56 17.65
C GLN A 199 10.07 -3.58 16.60
N VAL A 200 10.98 -2.71 17.03
CA VAL A 200 11.68 -1.77 16.16
C VAL A 200 13.15 -2.20 16.03
N VAL A 201 13.63 -2.43 14.80
CA VAL A 201 15.00 -2.88 14.51
C VAL A 201 15.71 -2.00 13.49
N PHE A 202 17.02 -1.81 13.65
CA PHE A 202 17.87 -1.02 12.73
C PHE A 202 19.28 -1.58 12.62
N GLY A 203 19.99 -1.20 11.55
CA GLY A 203 21.42 -1.46 11.37
C GLY A 203 21.74 -2.71 10.55
N ASN A 204 23.02 -3.00 10.41
CA ASN A 204 23.55 -4.17 9.71
C ASN A 204 24.58 -4.89 10.60
N PRO A 205 24.25 -6.06 11.18
CA PRO A 205 22.93 -6.69 11.17
C PRO A 205 21.91 -5.87 11.96
N ALA A 206 20.62 -6.03 11.62
CA ALA A 206 19.53 -5.35 12.30
C ALA A 206 19.43 -5.82 13.75
N LYS A 207 19.37 -4.89 14.69
CA LYS A 207 19.23 -5.15 16.13
C LYS A 207 18.06 -4.35 16.69
N ARG A 208 17.45 -4.88 17.75
CA ARG A 208 16.41 -4.18 18.51
C ARG A 208 16.92 -2.81 18.95
N LYS A 209 16.12 -1.77 18.71
CA LYS A 209 16.32 -0.48 19.34
C LYS A 209 15.95 -0.62 20.82
N ILE A 210 16.95 -0.53 21.69
CA ILE A 210 16.72 -0.33 23.12
C ILE A 210 16.50 1.18 23.27
N VAL A 211 15.28 1.57 23.64
CA VAL A 211 14.94 2.95 23.99
C VAL A 211 14.97 3.07 25.50
#